data_AF-A0A8B6D7H5-F1
#
_entry.id   AF-A0A8B6D7H5-F1
#
_cell.length_a   1.000
_cell.length_b   1.000
_cell.length_c   1.000
_cell.angle_alpha   90.00
_cell.angle_beta   90.00
_cell.angle_gamma   90.00
#
_symmetry.space_group_name_H-M   'P 1'
#
loop_
_entity.id
_entity.type
_entity.pdbx_description
1 polymer ?
#
loop_
_entity_poly.entity_id
_entity_poly.type
_entity_poly.pdbx_seq_one_letter_code
_entity_poly.pdbx_strand_id
1 'polypeptide(L)'
;MIKKAHAKGKVGNHTCCYGNTWYVMMEEEEMSKTLDVDIEKESQKCEVPYGGLILFNNMTPHRSLPNVSEDIRWSLDLRWQRPDEPFGLWNLKPGVVMRSSTDPKLKPDWETFCSIDRTAAQKESIKDFVEVPDDEFDTTIQGPWMKKWEIVHMNAHTDKHEEVERTKS
;
A
#
# COMPACT_ATOMS: atom_id res chain seq x y z
N MET A 1 9.88 7.35 -9.84
CA MET A 1 8.59 7.14 -10.55
C MET A 1 8.88 6.92 -12.02
N ILE A 2 8.06 6.17 -12.76
CA ILE A 2 8.23 6.02 -14.22
C ILE A 2 7.30 6.98 -14.95
N LYS A 3 7.86 7.88 -15.75
CA LYS A 3 7.09 8.92 -16.44
C LYS A 3 6.16 8.30 -17.47
N LYS A 4 4.87 8.67 -17.44
CA LYS A 4 3.84 8.24 -18.40
C LYS A 4 3.64 6.71 -18.55
N ALA A 5 4.21 5.88 -17.69
CA ALA A 5 4.07 4.42 -17.82
C ALA A 5 2.60 3.94 -17.78
N HIS A 6 1.75 4.62 -17.00
CA HIS A 6 0.30 4.34 -16.96
C HIS A 6 -0.40 4.49 -18.33
N ALA A 7 0.13 5.33 -19.23
CA ALA A 7 -0.46 5.56 -20.56
C ALA A 7 -0.36 4.34 -21.48
N LYS A 8 0.57 3.41 -21.18
CA LYS A 8 0.72 2.16 -21.95
C LYS A 8 -0.33 1.10 -21.57
N GLY A 9 -1.10 1.33 -20.50
CA GLY A 9 -2.08 0.35 -19.99
C GLY A 9 -1.45 -0.94 -19.46
N LYS A 10 -0.12 -0.95 -19.23
CA LYS A 10 0.63 -2.08 -18.68
C LYS A 10 0.73 -1.94 -17.17
N VAL A 11 0.72 -3.08 -16.47
CA VAL A 11 0.90 -3.16 -15.02
C VAL A 11 2.22 -3.86 -14.71
N GLY A 12 2.88 -3.41 -13.64
CA GLY A 12 4.12 -4.01 -13.16
C GLY A 12 3.84 -5.15 -12.18
N ASN A 13 4.63 -6.21 -12.25
CA ASN A 13 4.58 -7.25 -11.25
C ASN A 13 5.31 -6.82 -9.98
N HIS A 14 4.72 -7.17 -8.85
CA HIS A 14 5.35 -6.98 -7.55
C HIS A 14 5.71 -8.34 -6.99
N THR A 15 6.81 -8.39 -6.25
CA THR A 15 7.23 -9.53 -5.45
C THR A 15 7.02 -9.22 -3.98
N CYS A 16 6.75 -10.24 -3.17
CA CYS A 16 6.93 -10.16 -1.72
C CYS A 16 8.13 -11.05 -1.34
N CYS A 17 8.82 -10.86 -0.25
CA CYS A 17 8.88 -9.63 0.51
C CYS A 17 10.27 -9.00 0.34
N TYR A 18 10.52 -7.84 0.93
CA TYR A 18 11.80 -7.16 0.80
C TYR A 18 12.64 -7.24 2.07
N GLY A 19 13.81 -7.87 1.98
CA GLY A 19 14.70 -8.04 3.12
C GLY A 19 13.97 -8.66 4.31
N ASN A 20 14.10 -8.04 5.48
CA ASN A 20 13.44 -8.47 6.72
C ASN A 20 12.06 -7.81 6.94
N THR A 21 11.39 -7.36 5.86
CA THR A 21 10.08 -6.71 5.94
C THR A 21 9.03 -7.48 5.17
N TRP A 22 7.75 -7.16 5.38
CA TRP A 22 6.62 -7.66 4.61
C TRP A 22 6.31 -6.81 3.36
N TYR A 23 7.16 -5.81 3.05
CA TYR A 23 6.91 -4.91 1.93
C TYR A 23 7.01 -5.61 0.59
N VAL A 24 6.14 -5.17 -0.33
CA VAL A 24 6.18 -5.58 -1.73
C VAL A 24 7.19 -4.74 -2.49
N MET A 25 7.87 -5.34 -3.45
CA MET A 25 8.88 -4.70 -4.27
C MET A 25 8.58 -4.82 -5.74
N MET A 26 9.02 -3.82 -6.47
CA MET A 26 8.96 -3.77 -7.90
C MET A 26 10.41 -3.61 -8.38
N GLU A 27 11.02 -4.73 -8.78
CA GLU A 27 12.41 -4.74 -9.23
C GLU A 27 12.58 -4.00 -10.55
N GLU A 28 13.73 -3.34 -10.73
CA GLU A 28 13.96 -2.52 -11.92
C GLU A 28 13.97 -3.35 -13.20
N GLU A 29 14.54 -4.56 -13.14
CA GLU A 29 14.52 -5.52 -14.25
C GLU A 29 13.09 -5.93 -14.61
N GLU A 30 12.26 -6.22 -13.59
CA GLU A 30 10.86 -6.61 -13.81
C GLU A 30 10.03 -5.43 -14.32
N MET A 31 10.26 -4.21 -13.84
CA MET A 31 9.63 -3.01 -14.40
C MET A 31 10.01 -2.81 -15.87
N SER A 32 11.29 -2.92 -16.19
CA SER A 32 11.79 -2.77 -17.57
C SER A 32 11.07 -3.74 -18.50
N LYS A 33 10.96 -5.00 -18.08
CA LYS A 33 10.30 -6.08 -18.82
C LYS A 33 8.79 -5.91 -18.94
N THR A 34 8.10 -5.69 -17.82
CA THR A 34 6.62 -5.69 -17.77
C THR A 34 6.00 -4.40 -18.26
N LEU A 35 6.61 -3.26 -17.92
CA LEU A 35 6.13 -1.93 -18.33
C LEU A 35 6.70 -1.52 -19.69
N ASP A 36 7.71 -2.25 -20.21
CA ASP A 36 8.36 -1.99 -21.49
C ASP A 36 8.94 -0.57 -21.51
N VAL A 37 9.80 -0.30 -20.53
CA VAL A 37 10.39 1.02 -20.26
C VAL A 37 11.88 0.91 -20.06
N ASP A 38 12.61 1.91 -20.53
CA ASP A 38 14.02 2.07 -20.19
C ASP A 38 14.10 2.79 -18.84
N ILE A 39 14.36 2.03 -17.77
CA ILE A 39 14.36 2.58 -16.39
C ILE A 39 15.39 3.71 -16.24
N GLU A 40 16.56 3.61 -16.85
CA GLU A 40 17.60 4.64 -16.72
C GLU A 40 17.16 5.95 -17.39
N LYS A 41 16.46 5.87 -18.51
CA LYS A 41 16.02 7.06 -19.26
C LYS A 41 14.66 7.61 -18.82
N GLU A 42 13.75 6.74 -18.38
CA GLU A 42 12.35 7.08 -18.12
C GLU A 42 12.02 7.21 -16.63
N SER A 43 12.91 6.74 -15.74
CA SER A 43 12.73 6.97 -14.31
C SER A 43 13.00 8.43 -13.95
N GLN A 44 12.15 8.94 -13.07
CA GLN A 44 12.25 10.27 -12.52
C GLN A 44 12.34 10.18 -11.00
N LYS A 45 13.45 10.67 -10.46
CA LYS A 45 13.60 10.98 -9.03
C LYS A 45 12.81 12.26 -8.75
N CYS A 46 12.04 12.23 -7.67
CA CYS A 46 11.16 13.32 -7.30
C CYS A 46 11.63 13.87 -5.97
N GLU A 47 12.47 14.89 -6.02
CA GLU A 47 12.93 15.58 -4.82
C GLU A 47 11.78 16.40 -4.24
N VAL A 48 11.57 16.28 -2.93
CA VAL A 48 10.49 16.95 -2.21
C VAL A 48 11.11 17.71 -1.05
N PRO A 49 11.14 19.06 -1.08
CA PRO A 49 11.59 19.83 0.05
C PRO A 49 10.59 19.71 1.22
N TYR A 50 11.01 20.13 2.42
CA TYR A 50 10.11 20.20 3.57
C TYR A 50 8.84 21.02 3.25
N GLY A 51 7.67 20.46 3.55
CA GLY A 51 6.37 21.03 3.20
C GLY A 51 5.94 20.85 1.74
N GLY A 52 6.79 20.27 0.89
CA GLY A 52 6.45 19.89 -0.47
C GLY A 52 5.50 18.70 -0.53
N LEU A 53 4.84 18.53 -1.67
CA LEU A 53 3.94 17.40 -1.92
C LEU A 53 4.12 16.89 -3.35
N ILE A 54 3.92 15.57 -3.53
CA ILE A 54 3.80 14.94 -4.84
C ILE A 54 2.38 14.40 -4.96
N LEU A 55 1.71 14.76 -6.06
CA LEU A 55 0.42 14.17 -6.46
C LEU A 55 0.65 13.31 -7.69
N PHE A 56 0.21 12.06 -7.65
CA PHE A 56 0.29 11.16 -8.78
C PHE A 56 -0.91 10.21 -8.82
N ASN A 57 -1.24 9.71 -10.00
CA ASN A 57 -2.34 8.78 -10.21
C ASN A 57 -1.99 7.39 -9.65
N ASN A 58 -2.97 6.64 -9.15
CA ASN A 58 -2.81 5.30 -8.57
C ASN A 58 -2.17 4.27 -9.52
N MET A 59 -2.30 4.46 -10.83
CA MET A 59 -1.69 3.62 -11.85
C MET A 59 -0.24 4.01 -12.18
N THR A 60 0.32 5.03 -11.52
CA THR A 60 1.69 5.48 -11.76
C THR A 60 2.68 4.54 -11.09
N PRO A 61 3.53 3.81 -11.84
CA PRO A 61 4.53 2.95 -11.24
C PRO A 61 5.57 3.78 -10.49
N HIS A 62 5.75 3.47 -9.21
CA HIS A 62 6.68 4.16 -8.33
C HIS A 62 7.25 3.19 -7.28
N ARG A 63 8.48 3.47 -6.85
CA ARG A 63 9.13 2.82 -5.71
C ARG A 63 9.93 3.86 -4.93
N SER A 64 10.09 3.62 -3.64
CA SER A 64 11.07 4.36 -2.85
C SER A 64 12.48 3.87 -3.15
N LEU A 65 13.46 4.73 -2.90
CA LEU A 65 14.85 4.33 -2.79
C LEU A 65 15.22 4.13 -1.31
N PRO A 66 16.14 3.19 -1.00
CA PRO A 66 16.72 3.06 0.32
C PRO A 66 17.29 4.40 0.80
N ASN A 67 17.10 4.72 2.07
CA ASN A 67 17.73 5.88 2.68
C ASN A 67 19.15 5.51 3.10
N VAL A 68 20.15 6.07 2.42
CA VAL A 68 21.58 5.87 2.71
C VAL A 68 22.24 7.08 3.38
N SER A 69 21.42 8.04 3.83
CA SER A 69 21.88 9.21 4.59
C SER A 69 21.77 8.97 6.09
N GLU A 70 22.45 9.81 6.88
CA GLU A 70 22.37 9.82 8.34
C GLU A 70 21.10 10.53 8.87
N ASP A 71 20.29 11.11 7.98
CA ASP A 71 19.07 11.83 8.31
C ASP A 71 17.82 10.95 8.16
N ILE A 72 16.80 11.20 8.98
CA ILE A 72 15.51 10.50 8.88
C ILE A 72 14.63 11.16 7.81
N ARG A 73 14.13 10.37 6.86
CA ARG A 73 13.13 10.79 5.87
C ARG A 73 11.70 10.51 6.35
N TRP A 74 10.99 11.54 6.81
CA TRP A 74 9.56 11.46 7.13
C TRP A 74 8.70 11.74 5.89
N SER A 75 7.64 10.95 5.70
CA SER A 75 6.64 11.15 4.65
C SER A 75 5.25 10.76 5.13
N LEU A 76 4.22 11.42 4.59
CA LEU A 76 2.80 11.08 4.82
C LEU A 76 2.10 10.91 3.46
N ASP A 77 1.51 9.75 3.25
CA ASP A 77 0.78 9.40 2.03
C ASP A 77 -0.74 9.38 2.24
N LEU A 78 -1.43 10.30 1.57
CA LEU A 78 -2.89 10.41 1.55
C LEU A 78 -3.45 9.98 0.19
N ARG A 79 -4.62 9.36 0.17
CA ARG A 79 -5.34 9.00 -1.07
C ARG A 79 -6.64 9.77 -1.15
N TRP A 80 -6.90 10.30 -2.33
CA TRP A 80 -8.10 11.07 -2.65
C TRP A 80 -8.86 10.37 -3.76
N GLN A 81 -10.17 10.24 -3.58
CA GLN A 81 -11.07 9.70 -4.58
C GLN A 81 -12.37 10.50 -4.62
N ARG A 82 -13.18 10.28 -5.67
CA ARG A 82 -14.52 10.85 -5.69
C ARG A 82 -15.40 10.17 -4.63
N PRO A 83 -16.31 10.92 -3.97
CA PRO A 83 -17.15 10.36 -2.91
C PRO A 83 -18.24 9.41 -3.42
N ASP A 84 -18.53 9.39 -4.72
CA ASP A 84 -19.51 8.51 -5.35
C ASP A 84 -18.92 7.19 -5.87
N GLU A 85 -17.61 6.99 -5.71
CA GLU A 85 -16.93 5.73 -6.03
C GLU A 85 -16.85 4.83 -4.78
N PRO A 86 -16.83 3.50 -4.95
CA PRO A 86 -16.69 2.57 -3.83
C PRO A 86 -15.44 2.84 -2.98
N PHE A 87 -15.55 2.68 -1.67
CA PHE A 87 -14.41 2.71 -0.77
C PHE A 87 -13.70 1.35 -0.75
N GLY A 88 -12.39 1.38 -0.47
CA GLY A 88 -11.58 0.17 -0.34
C GLY A 88 -12.10 -0.79 0.73
N LEU A 89 -11.65 -2.04 0.68
CA LEU A 89 -12.08 -3.11 1.59
C LEU A 89 -13.61 -3.31 1.61
N TRP A 90 -14.26 -3.38 0.45
CA TRP A 90 -15.70 -3.67 0.34
C TRP A 90 -16.60 -2.73 1.14
N ASN A 91 -16.26 -1.43 1.17
CA ASN A 91 -16.98 -0.41 1.95
C ASN A 91 -17.00 -0.65 3.47
N LEU A 92 -16.02 -1.37 4.02
CA LEU A 92 -15.90 -1.61 5.46
C LEU A 92 -15.91 -0.33 6.31
N LYS A 93 -15.34 0.75 5.78
CA LYS A 93 -15.36 2.08 6.39
C LYS A 93 -15.51 3.14 5.29
N PRO A 94 -16.46 4.09 5.41
CA PRO A 94 -16.58 5.19 4.47
C PRO A 94 -15.36 6.11 4.56
N GLY A 95 -15.08 6.81 3.45
CA GLY A 95 -14.10 7.90 3.45
C GLY A 95 -14.66 9.18 4.07
N VAL A 96 -13.79 10.15 4.34
CA VAL A 96 -14.17 11.48 4.81
C VAL A 96 -14.36 12.41 3.61
N VAL A 97 -15.55 12.98 3.46
CA VAL A 97 -15.80 14.00 2.43
C VAL A 97 -15.19 15.32 2.90
N MET A 98 -14.12 15.75 2.24
CA MET A 98 -13.36 16.92 2.65
C MET A 98 -13.81 18.23 1.98
N ARG A 99 -14.48 18.15 0.82
CA ARG A 99 -14.93 19.31 0.04
C ARG A 99 -16.12 18.94 -0.86
N SER A 100 -16.98 19.92 -1.12
CA SER A 100 -18.06 19.81 -2.09
C SER A 100 -18.07 21.05 -3.02
N SER A 101 -18.42 20.85 -4.29
CA SER A 101 -18.66 21.97 -5.23
C SER A 101 -20.01 22.63 -5.01
N THR A 102 -21.00 21.88 -4.51
CA THR A 102 -22.36 22.38 -4.22
C THR A 102 -22.50 22.95 -2.82
N ASP A 103 -21.61 22.58 -1.90
CA ASP A 103 -21.53 23.14 -0.55
C ASP A 103 -20.09 23.56 -0.21
N PRO A 104 -19.71 24.83 -0.49
CA PRO A 104 -18.39 25.36 -0.14
C PRO A 104 -18.12 25.45 1.37
N LYS A 105 -19.15 25.35 2.22
CA LYS A 105 -19.03 25.43 3.69
C LYS A 105 -19.08 24.05 4.35
N LEU A 106 -19.07 22.97 3.57
CA LEU A 106 -19.03 21.60 4.05
C LEU A 106 -17.95 21.46 5.11
N LYS A 107 -18.35 20.97 6.29
CA LYS A 107 -17.42 20.57 7.34
C LYS A 107 -17.22 19.06 7.26
N PRO A 108 -15.97 18.56 7.22
CA PRO A 108 -15.72 17.13 7.24
C PRO A 108 -16.32 16.50 8.51
N ASP A 109 -17.09 15.41 8.33
CA ASP A 109 -17.68 14.66 9.43
C ASP A 109 -16.66 13.66 10.00
N TRP A 110 -15.84 14.17 10.92
CA TRP A 110 -14.87 13.37 11.65
C TRP A 110 -15.51 12.44 12.68
N GLU A 111 -16.69 12.78 13.20
CA GLU A 111 -17.34 12.00 14.24
C GLU A 111 -17.80 10.65 13.69
N THR A 112 -18.53 10.67 12.58
CA THR A 112 -18.96 9.45 11.88
C THR A 112 -17.76 8.65 11.37
N PHE A 113 -16.71 9.31 10.88
CA PHE A 113 -15.52 8.59 10.44
C PHE A 113 -14.78 7.93 11.60
N CYS A 114 -14.62 8.61 12.73
CA CYS A 114 -13.88 8.08 13.89
C CYS A 114 -14.69 7.07 14.72
N SER A 115 -16.02 7.06 14.61
CA SER A 115 -16.86 6.08 15.33
C SER A 115 -16.68 4.63 14.85
N ILE A 116 -16.12 4.44 13.66
CA ILE A 116 -15.84 3.12 13.10
C ILE A 116 -14.38 2.74 13.35
N ASP A 117 -14.16 1.77 14.24
CA ASP A 117 -12.88 1.05 14.35
C ASP A 117 -12.73 0.09 13.16
N ARG A 118 -12.03 0.57 12.14
CA ARG A 118 -11.71 -0.21 10.94
C ARG A 118 -10.88 -1.45 11.25
N THR A 119 -10.01 -1.39 12.25
CA THR A 119 -9.15 -2.53 12.58
C THR A 119 -9.97 -3.65 13.19
N ALA A 120 -10.86 -3.34 14.14
CA ALA A 120 -11.80 -4.32 14.69
C ALA A 120 -12.72 -4.89 13.59
N ALA A 121 -13.30 -4.03 12.75
CA ALA A 121 -14.16 -4.46 11.65
C ALA A 121 -13.42 -5.36 10.63
N GLN A 122 -12.15 -5.04 10.34
CA GLN A 122 -11.35 -5.85 9.42
C GLN A 122 -11.01 -7.20 10.04
N LYS A 123 -10.56 -7.23 11.30
CA LYS A 123 -10.26 -8.47 12.04
C LYS A 123 -11.47 -9.40 12.02
N GLU A 124 -12.66 -8.88 12.32
CA GLU A 124 -13.90 -9.65 12.28
C GLU A 124 -14.19 -10.21 10.87
N SER A 125 -13.98 -9.41 9.82
CA SER A 125 -14.20 -9.85 8.43
C SER A 125 -13.26 -10.95 7.94
N ILE A 126 -12.10 -11.11 8.59
CA ILE A 126 -11.07 -12.10 8.20
C ILE A 126 -10.86 -13.20 9.23
N LYS A 127 -11.65 -13.23 10.32
CA LYS A 127 -11.45 -14.14 11.46
C LYS A 127 -11.44 -15.62 11.06
N ASP A 128 -12.23 -15.99 10.05
CA ASP A 128 -12.33 -17.36 9.55
C ASP A 128 -11.17 -17.72 8.59
N PHE A 129 -10.37 -16.72 8.18
CA PHE A 129 -9.29 -16.88 7.21
C PHE A 129 -7.90 -16.65 7.81
N VAL A 130 -7.78 -15.94 8.93
CA VAL A 130 -6.51 -15.51 9.51
C VAL A 130 -6.58 -15.59 11.02
N GLU A 131 -5.68 -16.38 11.61
CA GLU A 131 -5.44 -16.35 13.04
C GLU A 131 -4.68 -15.06 13.37
N VAL A 132 -5.30 -14.20 14.19
CA VAL A 132 -4.68 -12.96 14.64
C VAL A 132 -3.95 -13.25 15.95
N PRO A 133 -2.63 -13.04 16.03
CA PRO A 133 -1.89 -13.24 17.27
C PRO A 133 -2.51 -12.44 18.42
N ASP A 134 -2.61 -13.07 19.60
CA ASP A 134 -3.13 -12.45 20.82
C ASP A 134 -2.06 -11.61 21.54
N ASP A 135 -0.82 -11.65 21.04
CA ASP A 135 0.30 -10.86 21.56
C ASP A 135 0.34 -9.46 20.91
N GLU A 136 0.11 -8.44 21.74
CA GLU A 136 0.14 -7.02 21.35
C GLU A 136 1.52 -6.57 20.81
N PHE A 137 2.59 -7.25 21.20
CA PHE A 137 3.97 -6.93 20.78
C PHE A 137 4.45 -7.78 19.60
N ASP A 138 3.62 -8.69 19.08
CA ASP A 138 3.95 -9.40 17.85
C ASP A 138 3.92 -8.42 16.67
N THR A 139 5.11 -8.16 16.11
CA THR A 139 5.28 -7.29 14.96
C THR A 139 5.20 -8.04 13.63
N THR A 140 4.94 -9.34 13.66
CA THR A 140 4.80 -10.14 12.44
C THR A 140 3.49 -9.79 11.72
N ILE A 141 3.61 -9.43 10.44
CA ILE A 141 2.47 -9.14 9.57
C ILE A 141 2.33 -10.27 8.57
N GLN A 142 1.23 -11.01 8.66
CA GLN A 142 0.88 -12.09 7.75
C GLN A 142 -0.58 -12.04 7.35
N GLY A 143 -0.90 -12.56 6.16
CA GLY A 143 -2.29 -12.78 5.78
C GLY A 143 -2.49 -13.13 4.31
N PRO A 144 -3.75 -13.30 3.86
CA PRO A 144 -4.08 -13.85 2.55
C PRO A 144 -3.57 -13.01 1.37
N TRP A 145 -3.31 -11.72 1.61
CA TRP A 145 -2.73 -10.84 0.61
C TRP A 145 -1.30 -11.23 0.23
N MET A 146 -0.52 -11.87 1.11
CA MET A 146 0.85 -12.28 0.79
C MET A 146 0.89 -13.27 -0.38
N LYS A 147 -0.15 -14.09 -0.54
CA LYS A 147 -0.33 -15.02 -1.68
C LYS A 147 -0.63 -14.33 -3.01
N LYS A 148 -0.92 -13.03 -3.02
CA LYS A 148 -1.17 -12.28 -4.26
C LYS A 148 0.12 -12.02 -5.05
N TRP A 149 1.28 -12.14 -4.41
CA TRP A 149 2.57 -11.84 -4.99
C TRP A 149 3.51 -13.04 -4.79
N GLU A 150 4.45 -13.20 -5.72
CA GLU A 150 5.48 -14.23 -5.60
C GLU A 150 6.37 -13.96 -4.39
N ILE A 151 6.53 -14.96 -3.51
CA ILE A 151 7.39 -14.87 -2.33
C ILE A 151 8.83 -15.23 -2.74
N VAL A 152 9.71 -14.24 -2.81
CA VAL A 152 11.11 -14.36 -3.27
C VAL A 152 12.15 -14.15 -2.16
N HIS A 153 11.73 -13.70 -0.97
CA HIS A 153 12.58 -13.60 0.23
C HIS A 153 11.86 -14.18 1.45
N MET A 154 12.58 -15.00 2.22
CA MET A 154 12.10 -15.58 3.47
C MET A 154 12.58 -14.77 4.68
N ASN A 155 11.68 -14.50 5.62
CA ASN A 155 11.91 -13.81 6.87
C ASN A 155 10.85 -14.19 7.93
N ALA A 156 10.92 -13.59 9.12
CA ALA A 156 9.98 -13.89 10.21
C ALA A 156 8.49 -13.75 9.82
N HIS A 157 8.15 -12.86 8.89
CA HIS A 157 6.78 -12.70 8.41
C HIS A 157 6.33 -13.85 7.50
N THR A 158 7.19 -14.27 6.56
CA THR A 158 6.87 -15.39 5.65
C THR A 158 6.89 -16.72 6.40
N ASP A 159 7.81 -16.91 7.34
CA ASP A 159 7.88 -18.11 8.18
C ASP A 159 6.59 -18.27 8.98
N LYS A 160 6.10 -17.17 9.57
CA LYS A 160 4.81 -17.16 10.28
C LYS A 160 3.65 -17.43 9.34
N HIS A 161 3.68 -16.85 8.13
CA HIS A 161 2.67 -17.11 7.12
C HIS A 161 2.61 -18.60 6.74
N GLU A 162 3.76 -19.25 6.48
CA GLU A 162 3.83 -20.67 6.16
C GLU A 162 3.36 -21.57 7.31
N GLU A 163 3.71 -21.23 8.54
CA GLU A 163 3.25 -21.95 9.73
C GLU A 163 1.72 -21.97 9.80
N VAL A 164 1.08 -20.80 9.66
CA VAL A 164 -0.37 -20.62 9.68
C VAL A 164 -1.06 -21.33 8.51
N GLU A 165 -0.42 -21.41 7.35
CA GLU A 165 -0.98 -22.12 6.20
C GLU A 165 -0.89 -23.64 6.36
N ARG A 166 0.16 -24.15 7.00
CA ARG A 166 0.30 -25.58 7.31
C ARG A 166 -0.68 -26.05 8.38
N THR A 167 -1.09 -25.20 9.31
CA THR A 167 -2.09 -25.57 10.33
C THR A 167 -3.53 -25.59 9.81
N LYS A 168 -3.80 -24.97 8.64
CA LYS A 168 -5.11 -24.97 7.98
C LYS A 168 -5.34 -26.17 7.05
N SER A 169 -4.28 -26.87 6.62
CA SER A 169 -4.34 -28.05 5.75
C SER A 169 -4.54 -29.35 6.52
#